data_AF-X0VTB6-F1
#
_entry.id   AF-X0VTB6-F1
#
_cell.length_a   1.000
_cell.length_b   1.000
_cell.length_c   1.000
_cell.angle_alpha   90.00
_cell.angle_beta   90.00
_cell.angle_gamma   90.00
#
_symmetry.space_group_name_H-M   'P 1'
#
loop_
_entity.id
_entity.type
_entity.pdbx_description
1 polymer ?
#
loop_
_entity_poly.entity_id
_entity_poly.type
_entity_poly.pdbx_seq_one_letter_code
_entity_poly.pdbx_strand_id
1 'polypeptide(L)'
;LSGQDSLLSIVQMPAGVPVATFAIGEAGATNAALFAVSLLAVTDPALSNALDAYRFARREQAANSILPTDESGKDPGAARVR
;
A
#
# COMPACT_ATOMS: atom_id res chain seq x y z
N LEU A 1 -21.47 -8.42 4.49
CA LEU A 1 -21.34 -7.03 5.01
C LEU A 1 -20.12 -6.32 4.40
N SER A 2 -19.84 -6.48 3.09
CA SER A 2 -18.66 -5.91 2.40
C SER A 2 -17.31 -6.05 3.15
N GLY A 3 -17.16 -7.09 3.97
CA GLY A 3 -15.98 -7.36 4.79
C GLY A 3 -15.88 -6.56 6.09
N GLN A 4 -16.87 -5.74 6.46
CA GLN A 4 -16.88 -4.98 7.71
C GLN A 4 -16.99 -5.88 8.95
N ASP A 5 -17.76 -6.97 8.84
CA ASP A 5 -17.82 -8.05 9.83
C ASP A 5 -16.47 -8.74 10.01
N SER A 6 -15.81 -9.10 8.91
CA SER A 6 -14.47 -9.65 8.94
C SER A 6 -13.46 -8.68 9.54
N LEU A 7 -13.53 -7.40 9.19
CA LEU A 7 -12.63 -6.38 9.74
C LEU A 7 -12.82 -6.24 11.25
N LEU A 8 -14.06 -6.07 11.71
CA LEU A 8 -14.34 -5.85 13.12
C LEU A 8 -14.04 -7.08 13.98
N SER A 9 -14.20 -8.29 13.45
CA SER A 9 -13.81 -9.52 14.16
C SER A 9 -12.30 -9.73 14.28
N ILE A 10 -11.48 -9.03 13.47
CA ILE A 10 -10.01 -9.12 13.50
C ILE A 10 -9.38 -7.92 14.24
N VAL A 11 -9.80 -6.69 13.92
CA VAL A 11 -9.12 -5.47 14.41
C VAL A 11 -9.40 -5.16 15.87
N GLN A 12 -10.55 -5.60 16.40
CA GLN A 12 -11.03 -5.25 17.74
C GLN A 12 -10.46 -6.18 18.82
N MET A 13 -9.15 -6.38 18.82
CA MET A 13 -8.50 -7.22 19.83
C MET A 13 -8.45 -6.52 21.19
N PRO A 14 -8.68 -7.26 22.30
CA PRO A 14 -8.55 -6.72 23.64
C PRO A 14 -7.08 -6.37 23.96
N ALA A 15 -6.88 -5.52 24.97
CA ALA A 15 -5.55 -5.14 25.43
C ALA A 15 -4.70 -6.37 25.80
N GLY A 16 -3.45 -6.40 25.33
CA GLY A 16 -2.48 -7.46 25.60
C GLY A 16 -2.25 -8.46 24.47
N VAL A 17 -3.11 -8.49 23.44
CA VAL A 17 -2.95 -9.38 22.28
C VAL A 17 -3.08 -8.57 20.98
N PRO A 18 -2.01 -7.91 20.52
CA PRO A 18 -2.07 -7.07 19.33
C PRO A 18 -2.18 -7.89 18.05
N VAL A 19 -2.98 -7.41 17.09
CA VAL A 19 -3.08 -7.97 15.74
C VAL A 19 -2.85 -6.86 14.72
N ALA A 20 -1.82 -7.02 13.89
CA ALA A 20 -1.57 -6.11 12.76
C ALA A 20 -2.64 -6.36 11.68
N THR A 21 -3.61 -5.44 11.60
CA THR A 21 -4.75 -5.56 10.68
C THR A 21 -4.56 -4.63 9.49
N PHE A 22 -4.93 -5.11 8.30
CA PHE A 22 -4.79 -4.38 7.03
C PHE A 22 -6.16 -4.17 6.37
N ALA A 23 -6.17 -3.49 5.22
CA ALA A 23 -7.39 -3.20 4.46
C ALA A 23 -8.20 -4.47 4.14
N ILE A 24 -9.49 -4.32 3.83
CA ILE A 24 -10.32 -5.43 3.36
C ILE A 24 -9.90 -5.83 1.93
N GLY A 25 -9.85 -7.13 1.66
CA GLY A 25 -9.62 -7.67 0.32
C GLY A 25 -8.14 -7.70 -0.11
N GLU A 26 -7.92 -7.68 -1.42
CA GLU A 26 -6.60 -7.91 -2.05
C GLU A 26 -5.54 -6.87 -1.65
N ALA A 27 -5.95 -5.61 -1.50
CA ALA A 27 -5.07 -4.55 -1.00
C ALA A 27 -4.55 -4.88 0.40
N GLY A 28 -5.39 -5.46 1.26
CA GLY A 28 -5.01 -5.95 2.58
C GLY A 28 -4.01 -7.08 2.53
N ALA A 29 -4.28 -8.10 1.72
CA ALA A 29 -3.39 -9.24 1.55
C ALA A 29 -2.01 -8.83 1.05
N THR A 30 -1.96 -7.92 0.06
CA THR A 30 -0.70 -7.38 -0.47
C THR A 30 0.08 -6.62 0.61
N ASN A 31 -0.61 -5.74 1.35
CA ASN A 31 0.03 -4.96 2.42
C ASN A 31 0.48 -5.83 3.60
N ALA A 32 -0.27 -6.88 3.94
CA ALA A 32 0.12 -7.85 4.97
C ALA A 32 1.41 -8.59 4.58
N ALA A 33 1.54 -9.02 3.32
CA ALA A 33 2.76 -9.65 2.82
C ALA A 33 3.95 -8.67 2.84
N LEU A 34 3.76 -7.43 2.38
CA LEU A 34 4.82 -6.41 2.43
C LEU A 34 5.24 -6.07 3.87
N PHE A 35 4.28 -6.03 4.80
CA PHE A 35 4.57 -5.84 6.22
C PHE A 35 5.38 -7.01 6.79
N ALA A 36 4.99 -8.25 6.49
CA ALA A 36 5.76 -9.43 6.89
C ALA A 36 7.19 -9.41 6.33
N VAL A 37 7.38 -9.07 5.06
CA VAL A 37 8.71 -8.90 4.47
C VAL A 37 9.49 -7.78 5.17
N SER A 38 8.84 -6.67 5.54
CA SER A 38 9.51 -5.58 6.26
C SER A 38 10.00 -5.98 7.65
N LEU A 39 9.30 -6.89 8.34
CA LEU A 39 9.75 -7.46 9.61
C LEU A 39 10.97 -8.36 9.42
N LEU A 40 10.96 -9.22 8.39
CA LEU A 40 12.07 -10.13 8.07
C LEU A 40 13.32 -9.38 7.58
N ALA A 41 13.12 -8.31 6.81
CA ALA A 41 14.19 -7.48 6.25
C ALA A 41 15.08 -6.82 7.32
N VAL A 42 14.60 -6.69 8.57
CA VAL A 42 15.40 -6.17 9.69
C VAL A 42 16.68 -6.98 9.89
N THR A 43 16.63 -8.29 9.64
CA THR A 43 17.77 -9.21 9.83
C THR A 43 18.26 -9.84 8.53
N ASP A 44 17.60 -9.59 7.41
CA ASP A 44 17.95 -10.15 6.10
C ASP A 44 18.23 -9.02 5.09
N PRO A 45 19.51 -8.72 4.81
CA PRO A 45 19.90 -7.69 3.86
C PRO A 45 19.39 -7.93 2.42
N ALA A 46 19.21 -9.19 2.01
CA ALA A 46 18.68 -9.49 0.68
C ALA A 46 17.22 -9.07 0.57
N LEU A 47 16.42 -9.35 1.60
CA LEU A 47 15.03 -8.89 1.68
C LEU A 47 14.94 -7.36 1.81
N SER A 48 15.84 -6.73 2.56
CA SER A 48 15.89 -5.25 2.64
C SER A 48 16.10 -4.63 1.26
N ASN A 49 17.10 -5.10 0.52
CA ASN A 49 17.39 -4.60 -0.83
C ASN A 49 16.22 -4.84 -1.79
N ALA A 50 15.59 -6.01 -1.72
CA ALA A 50 14.41 -6.33 -2.54
C ALA A 50 13.21 -5.42 -2.22
N LEU A 51 12.97 -5.13 -0.94
CA LEU A 51 11.89 -4.25 -0.50
C LEU A 51 12.13 -2.80 -0.96
N ASP A 52 13.37 -2.32 -0.91
CA ASP A 52 13.74 -0.99 -1.40
C ASP A 52 13.58 -0.88 -2.91
N ALA A 53 14.01 -1.89 -3.67
CA ALA A 53 13.81 -1.96 -5.11
C ALA A 53 12.32 -1.94 -5.48
N TYR A 54 11.49 -2.70 -4.76
CA TYR A 54 10.03 -2.70 -4.93
C TYR A 54 9.44 -1.31 -4.72
N ARG A 55 9.82 -0.63 -3.63
CA ARG A 55 9.35 0.72 -3.31
C ARG A 55 9.80 1.75 -4.35
N PHE A 56 11.03 1.63 -4.85
CA PHE A 56 11.54 2.48 -5.92
C PHE A 56 10.72 2.33 -7.20
N ALA A 57 10.50 1.09 -7.66
CA ALA A 57 9.71 0.82 -8.86
C ALA A 57 8.27 1.34 -8.74
N ARG A 58 7.64 1.21 -7.56
CA ARG A 58 6.30 1.75 -7.30
C ARG A 58 6.26 3.28 -7.38
N ARG A 59 7.30 3.95 -6.86
CA ARG A 59 7.43 5.42 -6.97
C ARG A 59 7.59 5.84 -8.42
N GLU A 60 8.42 5.15 -9.18
CA GLU A 60 8.63 5.43 -10.61
C GLU A 60 7.35 5.24 -11.42
N GLN A 61 6.59 4.17 -11.17
CA GLN A 61 5.28 3.95 -11.79
C GLN A 61 4.32 5.11 -11.53
N ALA A 62 4.27 5.63 -10.30
CA ALA A 62 3.42 6.76 -9.96
C ALA A 62 3.89 8.06 -10.64
N ALA A 63 5.20 8.32 -10.64
CA ALA A 63 5.79 9.51 -11.27
C ALA A 63 5.59 9.53 -12.80
N ASN A 64 5.57 8.36 -13.44
CA ASN A 64 5.38 8.20 -14.88
C ASN A 64 3.90 8.07 -15.27
N SER A 65 2.97 8.10 -14.31
CA SER A 65 1.54 8.01 -14.61
C SER A 65 1.04 9.31 -15.24
N ILE A 66 0.24 9.17 -16.29
CA ILE A 66 -0.42 10.30 -16.94
C ILE A 66 -1.77 10.50 -16.25
N LEU A 67 -2.08 11.74 -15.91
CA LEU A 67 -3.37 12.08 -15.32
C LEU A 67 -4.50 11.76 -16.31
N PRO A 68 -5.62 11.18 -15.84
CA PRO A 68 -6.82 11.09 -16.66
C PRO A 68 -7.20 12.48 -17.16
N THR A 69 -7.51 12.61 -18.45
CA THR A 69 -8.10 13.85 -18.99
C THR A 69 -9.45 14.06 -18.32
N ASP A 70 -9.74 15.29 -17.91
CA ASP A 70 -11.05 15.60 -17.35
C ASP A 70 -12.17 15.39 -18.41
N GLU A 71 -13.42 15.28 -17.96
CA GLU A 71 -14.59 15.15 -18.84
C GLU A 71 -14.81 16.38 -19.75
N SER A 72 -13.99 17.43 -19.61
CA SER A 72 -13.99 18.62 -20.45
C SER A 72 -12.92 18.59 -21.56
N GLY A 73 -12.14 17.51 -21.66
CA GLY A 73 -11.09 17.35 -22.67
C GLY A 73 -9.91 18.30 -22.47
N LYS A 74 -9.76 18.89 -21.27
CA LYS A 74 -8.70 19.83 -20.96
C LYS A 74 -7.55 19.08 -20.29
N ASP A 75 -6.34 19.29 -20.81
CA ASP A 75 -5.13 18.69 -20.25
C ASP A 75 -4.85 19.28 -18.85
N PRO A 76 -4.97 18.50 -17.76
CA PRO A 76 -4.70 18.97 -16.41
C PRO A 76 -3.20 19.31 -16.18
N GLY A 77 -2.31 18.91 -17.09
CA GLY A 77 -0.87 19.22 -17.07
C GLY A 77 -0.51 20.69 -17.33
N ALA A 78 -1.46 21.54 -17.73
CA ALA A 78 -1.22 22.97 -17.94
C ALA A 78 -1.03 23.76 -16.62
N ALA A 79 -1.43 23.21 -15.48
CA ALA A 79 -1.21 23.81 -14.16
C ALA A 79 0.13 23.34 -13.56
N ARG A 80 1.22 23.82 -14.15
CA ARG A 80 2.59 23.59 -13.70
C ARG A 80 2.76 24.03 -12.23
N VAL A 81 3.24 23.13 -11.38
CA VAL A 81 3.59 23.38 -9.97
C VAL A 81 4.56 24.58 -9.91
N ARG A 82 4.12 25.67 -9.26
CA ARG A 82 5.01 26.74 -8.81
C ARG A 82 5.68 26.36 -7.50
#